data_AF-A0A066W7M1-F1
#
_entry.id   AF-A0A066W7M1-F1
#
_cell.length_a   1.000
_cell.length_b   1.000
_cell.length_c   1.000
_cell.angle_alpha   90.00
_cell.angle_beta   90.00
_cell.angle_gamma   90.00
#
_symmetry.space_group_name_H-M   'P 1'
#
loop_
_entity.id
_entity.type
_entity.pdbx_description
1 polymer ?
#
loop_
_entity_poly.entity_id
_entity_poly.type
_entity_poly.pdbx_seq_one_letter_code
_entity_poly.pdbx_strand_id
1 'polypeptide(L)'
;MAAGGLVRSQSRIALEVKNLLSQQQASEPGSKHAQATATQARTEGGESLRNLRVPASIIDHFVAIAYENTLANRETCGLLMGPARNLTDPNATSLVVTHLTIPKQSATPDTCTTEHEEEIMQFQDEAQVVTLGWIHTHPSQTCFMSSLDLHTHASYQMMLPEAIAIVCAPNDNPSFGLFRLTSPPGLQTVISCRQPGLFHPHIKPDGTNIPALYTDAWGHVTLEQADQLEIVDLRTR
;
A
#
# COMPACT_ATOMS: atom_id res chain seq x y z
N MET A 1 16.13 -46.60 -20.72
CA MET A 1 16.46 -46.32 -19.30
C MET A 1 17.27 -45.03 -19.31
N ALA A 2 16.91 -43.90 -18.70
CA ALA A 2 16.01 -43.62 -17.59
C ALA A 2 15.30 -42.27 -17.81
N ALA A 3 13.99 -42.24 -17.61
CA ALA A 3 13.19 -41.02 -17.48
C ALA A 3 12.26 -41.24 -16.28
N GLY A 4 12.57 -40.63 -15.14
CA GLY A 4 11.79 -40.83 -13.91
C GLY A 4 12.23 -40.03 -12.68
N GLY A 5 13.22 -39.14 -12.80
CA GLY A 5 13.81 -38.44 -11.65
C GLY A 5 13.22 -37.07 -11.31
N LEU A 6 12.64 -36.34 -12.27
CA LEU A 6 12.31 -34.91 -12.07
C LEU A 6 10.87 -34.63 -11.61
N VAL A 7 9.92 -35.55 -11.82
CA VAL A 7 8.51 -35.35 -11.43
C VAL A 7 8.27 -35.67 -9.95
N ARG A 8 9.20 -36.38 -9.29
CA ARG A 8 9.08 -36.78 -7.87
C ARG A 8 9.53 -35.70 -6.87
N SER A 9 10.28 -34.67 -7.30
CA SER A 9 10.77 -33.63 -6.38
C SER A 9 9.78 -32.46 -6.20
N GLN A 10 9.03 -32.07 -7.24
CA GLN A 10 8.03 -31.00 -7.13
C GLN A 10 6.84 -31.38 -6.23
N SER A 11 6.52 -32.68 -6.15
CA SER A 11 5.47 -33.18 -5.26
C SER A 11 5.84 -33.15 -3.78
N ARG A 12 7.13 -33.15 -3.41
CA ARG A 12 7.56 -33.08 -2.00
C ARG A 12 7.48 -31.65 -1.47
N ILE A 13 7.95 -30.69 -2.25
CA ILE A 13 7.94 -29.26 -1.87
C ILE A 13 6.49 -28.77 -1.72
N ALA A 14 5.57 -29.16 -2.61
CA ALA A 14 4.16 -28.80 -2.49
C ALA A 14 3.46 -29.41 -1.25
N LEU A 15 3.88 -30.62 -0.84
CA LEU A 15 3.39 -31.24 0.40
C LEU A 15 3.97 -30.58 1.65
N GLU A 16 5.23 -30.14 1.58
CA GLU A 16 5.95 -29.49 2.68
C GLU A 16 5.39 -28.09 2.96
N VAL A 17 5.05 -27.35 1.90
CA VAL A 17 4.34 -26.06 1.99
C VAL A 17 2.92 -26.24 2.54
N LYS A 18 2.17 -27.26 2.09
CA LYS A 18 0.84 -27.56 2.67
C LYS A 18 0.91 -27.94 4.15
N ASN A 19 1.91 -28.71 4.55
CA ASN A 19 2.09 -29.10 5.94
C ASN A 19 2.50 -27.90 6.82
N LEU A 20 3.36 -27.01 6.31
CA LEU A 20 3.72 -25.75 7.00
C LEU A 20 2.50 -24.84 7.19
N LEU A 21 1.64 -24.72 6.17
CA LEU A 21 0.40 -23.94 6.24
C LEU A 21 -0.62 -24.54 7.22
N SER A 22 -0.72 -25.88 7.30
CA SER A 22 -1.61 -26.55 8.25
C SER A 22 -1.11 -26.49 9.70
N GLN A 23 0.20 -26.34 9.92
CA GLN A 23 0.79 -26.21 11.26
C GLN A 23 0.69 -24.78 11.81
N GLN A 24 0.46 -23.77 10.97
CA GLN A 24 0.18 -22.39 11.40
C GLN A 24 -1.25 -22.17 11.90
N GLN A 25 -2.17 -23.13 11.74
CA GLN A 25 -3.56 -23.03 12.22
C GLN A 25 -3.80 -23.61 13.63
N ALA A 26 -2.75 -24.06 14.33
CA ALA A 26 -2.89 -24.69 15.64
C ALA A 26 -2.19 -23.90 16.77
N SER A 27 -2.61 -22.66 17.00
CA SER A 27 -2.44 -21.99 18.30
C SER A 27 -3.29 -20.71 18.40
N GLU A 28 -4.46 -20.78 19.04
CA GLU A 28 -4.97 -19.66 19.82
C GLU A 28 -4.62 -19.91 21.30
N PRO A 29 -4.18 -18.87 22.03
CA PRO A 29 -5.12 -18.30 22.98
C PRO A 29 -5.03 -16.77 23.10
N GLY A 30 -6.20 -16.12 23.21
CA GLY A 30 -6.33 -14.85 23.90
C GLY A 30 -6.75 -13.67 23.03
N SER A 31 -7.99 -13.68 22.54
CA SER A 31 -8.67 -12.47 22.09
C SER A 31 -8.69 -11.43 23.21
N LYS A 32 -7.86 -10.38 23.05
CA LYS A 32 -7.98 -9.09 23.74
C LYS A 32 -8.29 -7.96 22.75
N HIS A 33 -8.92 -8.26 21.63
CA HIS A 33 -9.69 -7.25 20.91
C HIS A 33 -11.10 -7.28 21.47
N ALA A 34 -11.26 -6.68 22.66
CA ALA A 34 -12.56 -6.16 23.05
C ALA A 34 -13.08 -5.35 21.85
N GLN A 35 -14.30 -5.64 21.41
CA GLN A 35 -15.04 -4.80 20.48
C GLN A 35 -15.10 -3.39 21.08
N ALA A 36 -14.08 -2.58 20.77
CA ALA A 36 -14.09 -1.18 21.04
C ALA A 36 -15.23 -0.62 20.18
N THR A 37 -16.27 -0.10 20.84
CA THR A 37 -17.21 0.84 20.23
C THR A 37 -16.40 1.77 19.33
N ALA A 38 -16.64 1.74 18.01
CA ALA A 38 -15.76 2.33 17.01
C ALA A 38 -15.54 3.82 17.29
N THR A 39 -14.46 4.14 18.00
CA THR A 39 -13.98 5.49 18.15
C THR A 39 -13.52 5.90 16.75
N GLN A 40 -14.19 6.89 16.16
CA GLN A 40 -13.81 7.44 14.86
C GLN A 40 -12.31 7.76 14.87
N ALA A 41 -11.57 7.21 13.91
CA ALA A 41 -10.13 7.41 13.82
C ALA A 41 -9.82 8.90 13.66
N ARG A 42 -8.73 9.35 14.28
CA ARG A 42 -8.32 10.76 14.26
C ARG A 42 -6.86 10.91 13.92
N THR A 43 -6.53 12.03 13.30
CA THR A 43 -5.15 12.48 13.11
C THR A 43 -4.55 12.91 14.46
N GLU A 44 -3.23 13.09 14.49
CA GLU A 44 -2.50 13.61 15.65
C GLU A 44 -2.96 15.03 16.02
N GLY A 45 -3.50 15.79 15.06
CA GLY A 45 -4.15 17.08 15.25
C GLY A 45 -5.60 17.02 15.73
N GLY A 46 -6.18 15.82 15.84
CA GLY A 46 -7.55 15.61 16.31
C GLY A 46 -8.63 15.66 15.23
N GLU A 47 -8.26 15.77 13.95
CA GLU A 47 -9.20 15.73 12.83
C GLU A 47 -9.74 14.32 12.62
N SER A 48 -11.04 14.17 12.41
CA SER A 48 -11.65 12.87 12.13
C SER A 48 -11.32 12.36 10.74
N LEU A 49 -11.03 11.07 10.63
CA LEU A 49 -10.84 10.36 9.37
C LEU A 49 -12.04 9.44 9.10
N ARG A 50 -12.52 9.41 7.84
CA ARG A 50 -13.48 8.39 7.40
C ARG A 50 -12.81 7.01 7.36
N ASN A 51 -13.60 5.95 7.48
CA ASN A 51 -13.07 4.59 7.30
C ASN A 51 -12.74 4.36 5.82
N LEU A 52 -11.57 3.82 5.52
CA LEU A 52 -11.14 3.38 4.19
C LEU A 52 -11.15 1.86 4.16
N ARG A 53 -12.08 1.29 3.41
CA ARG A 53 -12.22 -0.16 3.22
C ARG A 53 -11.42 -0.59 2.00
N VAL A 54 -10.51 -1.53 2.20
CA VAL A 54 -9.60 -2.02 1.16
C VAL A 54 -9.79 -3.54 1.01
N PRO A 55 -10.02 -4.05 -0.20
CA PRO A 55 -10.04 -5.50 -0.45
C PRO A 55 -8.72 -6.13 -0.02
N ALA A 56 -8.76 -7.10 0.89
CA ALA A 56 -7.56 -7.77 1.40
C ALA A 56 -6.77 -8.48 0.27
N SER A 57 -7.46 -8.93 -0.78
CA SER A 57 -6.87 -9.58 -1.96
C SER A 57 -6.00 -8.64 -2.82
N ILE A 58 -6.02 -7.33 -2.57
CA ILE A 58 -5.25 -6.36 -3.37
C ILE A 58 -3.74 -6.61 -3.27
N ILE A 59 -3.27 -7.05 -2.10
CA ILE A 59 -1.84 -7.31 -1.85
C ILE A 59 -1.38 -8.50 -2.70
N ASP A 60 -2.11 -9.61 -2.65
CA ASP A 60 -1.77 -10.83 -3.40
C ASP A 60 -1.81 -10.58 -4.92
N HIS A 61 -2.86 -9.91 -5.41
CA HIS A 61 -2.95 -9.55 -6.83
C HIS A 61 -1.83 -8.62 -7.26
N PHE A 62 -1.52 -7.59 -6.46
CA PHE A 62 -0.48 -6.63 -6.80
C PHE A 62 0.91 -7.29 -6.84
N VAL A 63 1.26 -8.10 -5.84
CA VAL A 63 2.54 -8.82 -5.80
C VAL A 63 2.65 -9.78 -7.00
N ALA A 64 1.56 -10.45 -7.38
CA ALA A 64 1.55 -11.30 -8.56
C ALA A 64 1.79 -10.51 -9.86
N ILE A 65 1.19 -9.32 -10.00
CA ILE A 65 1.39 -8.44 -11.17
C ILE A 65 2.81 -7.86 -11.20
N ALA A 66 3.39 -7.55 -10.05
CA ALA A 66 4.73 -6.99 -9.91
C ALA A 66 5.85 -8.04 -10.03
N TYR A 67 5.52 -9.33 -10.01
CA TYR A 67 6.47 -10.44 -9.84
C TYR A 67 7.70 -10.38 -10.73
N GLU A 68 7.53 -10.16 -12.04
CA GLU A 68 8.66 -10.09 -12.99
C GLU A 68 9.60 -8.91 -12.69
N ASN A 69 9.04 -7.74 -12.34
CA ASN A 69 9.85 -6.59 -11.94
C ASN A 69 10.54 -6.86 -10.60
N THR A 70 9.85 -7.46 -9.64
CA THR A 70 10.42 -7.83 -8.34
C THR A 70 11.59 -8.80 -8.49
N LEU A 71 11.48 -9.82 -9.36
CA LEU A 71 12.58 -10.73 -9.69
C LEU A 71 13.77 -10.00 -10.33
N ALA A 72 13.49 -8.98 -11.14
CA ALA A 72 14.51 -8.13 -11.75
C ALA A 72 15.05 -7.04 -10.81
N ASN A 73 14.69 -7.07 -9.52
CA ASN A 73 15.02 -6.05 -8.53
C ASN A 73 14.62 -4.63 -9.00
N ARG A 74 13.39 -4.50 -9.48
CA ARG A 74 12.77 -3.23 -9.87
C ARG A 74 11.48 -3.05 -9.11
N GLU A 75 11.27 -1.85 -8.59
CA GLU A 75 10.00 -1.50 -7.98
C GLU A 75 8.86 -1.51 -9.02
N THR A 76 7.64 -1.53 -8.52
CA THR A 76 6.41 -1.35 -9.30
C THR A 76 5.45 -0.62 -8.39
N CYS A 77 4.70 0.35 -8.92
CA CYS A 77 3.58 1.01 -8.24
C CYS A 77 2.23 0.70 -8.89
N GLY A 78 1.19 0.84 -8.09
CA GLY A 78 -0.20 0.85 -8.48
C GLY A 78 -0.95 1.94 -7.72
N LEU A 79 -2.09 2.33 -8.25
CA LEU A 79 -3.00 3.30 -7.66
C LEU A 79 -4.20 2.56 -7.08
N LEU A 80 -4.56 2.93 -5.86
CA LEU A 80 -5.77 2.46 -5.19
C LEU A 80 -6.88 3.43 -5.57
N MET A 81 -7.88 2.98 -6.33
CA MET A 81 -8.97 3.85 -6.77
C MET A 81 -10.33 3.37 -6.27
N GLY A 82 -11.22 4.32 -6.04
CA GLY A 82 -12.58 4.06 -5.60
C GLY A 82 -13.58 5.07 -6.16
N PRO A 83 -14.90 4.84 -6.01
CA PRO A 83 -15.91 5.65 -6.68
C PRO A 83 -15.90 7.11 -6.25
N ALA A 84 -15.92 8.04 -7.21
CA ALA A 84 -15.86 9.48 -6.95
C ALA A 84 -17.03 10.02 -6.12
N ARG A 85 -18.22 9.45 -6.32
CA ARG A 85 -19.42 9.78 -5.54
C ARG A 85 -19.21 9.66 -4.02
N ASN A 86 -18.39 8.70 -3.57
CA ASN A 86 -18.13 8.48 -2.15
C ASN A 86 -17.24 9.57 -1.54
N LEU A 87 -16.46 10.27 -2.37
CA LEU A 87 -15.62 11.38 -1.90
C LEU A 87 -16.46 12.65 -1.68
N THR A 88 -17.44 12.90 -2.55
CA THR A 88 -18.25 14.14 -2.56
C THR A 88 -19.54 14.04 -1.76
N ASP A 89 -19.98 12.83 -1.37
CA ASP A 89 -21.19 12.65 -0.58
C ASP A 89 -20.95 13.06 0.89
N PRO A 90 -21.63 14.11 1.39
CA PRO A 90 -21.46 14.58 2.77
C PRO A 90 -21.93 13.55 3.82
N ASN A 91 -22.68 12.52 3.42
CA ASN A 91 -23.14 11.45 4.31
C ASN A 91 -22.26 10.20 4.23
N ALA A 92 -21.25 10.17 3.35
CA ALA A 92 -20.37 9.02 3.23
C ALA A 92 -19.47 8.92 4.47
N THR A 93 -19.75 7.92 5.30
CA THR A 93 -18.93 7.58 6.49
C THR A 93 -17.73 6.71 6.15
N SER A 94 -17.66 6.19 4.92
CA SER A 94 -16.56 5.36 4.44
C SER A 94 -16.23 5.55 2.96
N LEU A 95 -14.95 5.41 2.65
CA LEU A 95 -14.39 5.28 1.33
C LEU A 95 -14.10 3.80 1.07
N VAL A 96 -14.15 3.38 -0.18
CA VAL A 96 -13.94 1.97 -0.57
C VAL A 96 -13.02 1.94 -1.78
N VAL A 97 -11.94 1.18 -1.68
CA VAL A 97 -11.11 0.83 -2.83
C VAL A 97 -11.83 -0.24 -3.63
N THR A 98 -12.04 0.01 -4.91
CA THR A 98 -12.71 -0.92 -5.84
C THR A 98 -11.84 -1.28 -7.04
N HIS A 99 -10.81 -0.49 -7.33
CA HIS A 99 -9.89 -0.74 -8.44
C HIS A 99 -8.44 -0.70 -7.98
N LEU A 100 -7.65 -1.67 -8.47
CA LEU A 100 -6.20 -1.63 -8.49
C LEU A 100 -5.76 -1.27 -9.91
N THR A 101 -5.28 -0.05 -10.10
CA THR A 101 -4.84 0.44 -11.41
C THR A 101 -3.32 0.44 -11.49
N ILE A 102 -2.75 -0.23 -12.49
CA ILE A 102 -1.30 -0.26 -12.73
C ILE A 102 -0.99 0.72 -13.86
N PRO A 103 -0.46 1.92 -13.55
CA PRO A 103 -0.14 2.90 -14.57
C PRO A 103 1.07 2.47 -15.39
N LYS A 104 1.21 3.08 -16.59
CA LYS A 104 2.51 3.13 -17.28
C LYS A 104 3.53 3.76 -16.34
N GLN A 105 4.72 3.17 -16.29
CA GLN A 105 5.73 3.53 -15.31
C GLN A 105 7.12 3.06 -15.72
N SER A 106 8.13 3.81 -15.30
CA SER A 106 9.51 3.39 -15.29
C SER A 106 9.97 3.11 -13.85
N ALA A 107 10.90 2.16 -13.70
CA ALA A 107 11.35 1.70 -12.40
C ALA A 107 12.86 1.46 -12.33
N THR A 108 13.39 1.68 -11.13
CA THR A 108 14.74 1.31 -10.68
C THR A 108 14.59 0.40 -9.45
N PRO A 109 15.69 -0.08 -8.83
CA PRO A 109 15.61 -0.84 -7.58
C PRO A 109 15.01 -0.10 -6.38
N ASP A 110 14.98 1.24 -6.42
CA ASP A 110 14.60 2.09 -5.29
C ASP A 110 13.55 3.16 -5.69
N THR A 111 13.01 3.08 -6.92
CA THR A 111 12.01 4.04 -7.41
C THR A 111 11.05 3.40 -8.41
N CYS A 112 9.80 3.83 -8.40
CA CYS A 112 8.86 3.71 -9.51
C CYS A 112 8.21 5.06 -9.82
N THR A 113 8.22 5.48 -11.08
CA THR A 113 7.69 6.76 -11.54
C THR A 113 6.59 6.52 -12.54
N THR A 114 5.42 7.09 -12.30
CA THR A 114 4.30 7.05 -13.25
C THR A 114 4.64 7.81 -14.51
N GLU A 115 4.06 7.37 -15.62
CA GLU A 115 4.18 7.99 -16.93
C GLU A 115 2.79 8.09 -17.56
N HIS A 116 2.62 9.05 -18.46
CA HIS A 116 1.36 9.26 -19.19
C HIS A 116 0.19 9.51 -18.23
N GLU A 117 0.34 10.45 -17.30
CA GLU A 117 -0.68 10.82 -16.31
C GLU A 117 -2.03 11.18 -16.94
N GLU A 118 -2.06 11.63 -18.18
CA GLU A 118 -3.29 11.87 -18.95
C GLU A 118 -4.14 10.61 -19.15
N GLU A 119 -3.53 9.43 -19.31
CA GLU A 119 -4.26 8.16 -19.44
C GLU A 119 -4.88 7.74 -18.11
N ILE A 120 -4.18 8.03 -17.00
CA ILE A 120 -4.69 7.84 -15.65
C ILE A 120 -5.91 8.74 -15.43
N MET A 121 -5.81 10.02 -15.79
CA MET A 121 -6.92 10.98 -15.68
C MET A 121 -8.10 10.59 -16.57
N GLN A 122 -7.85 10.17 -17.81
CA GLN A 122 -8.89 9.71 -18.72
C GLN A 122 -9.63 8.50 -18.13
N PHE A 123 -8.90 7.50 -17.64
CA PHE A 123 -9.52 6.34 -16.99
C PHE A 123 -10.36 6.73 -15.77
N GLN A 124 -9.84 7.65 -14.93
CA GLN A 124 -10.57 8.14 -13.76
C GLN A 124 -11.89 8.80 -14.13
N ASP A 125 -11.91 9.62 -15.19
CA ASP A 125 -13.13 10.25 -15.69
C ASP A 125 -14.11 9.22 -16.27
N GLU A 126 -13.65 8.32 -17.14
CA GLU A 126 -14.50 7.32 -17.79
C GLU A 126 -15.13 6.35 -16.78
N ALA A 127 -14.35 5.88 -15.79
CA ALA A 127 -14.80 4.95 -14.76
C ALA A 127 -15.43 5.66 -13.54
N GLN A 128 -15.41 7.00 -13.50
CA GLN A 128 -15.89 7.81 -12.37
C GLN A 128 -15.26 7.38 -11.03
N VAL A 129 -13.94 7.20 -11.03
CA VAL A 129 -13.13 6.81 -9.87
C VAL A 129 -12.08 7.86 -9.52
N VAL A 130 -11.61 7.87 -8.28
CA VAL A 130 -10.58 8.79 -7.76
C VAL A 130 -9.51 7.99 -7.04
N THR A 131 -8.31 8.55 -6.97
CA THR A 131 -7.21 7.95 -6.19
C THR A 131 -7.45 8.12 -4.69
N LEU A 132 -7.46 7.01 -3.97
CA LEU A 132 -7.60 6.91 -2.51
C LEU A 132 -6.27 6.57 -1.81
N GLY A 133 -5.22 6.32 -2.58
CA GLY A 133 -3.91 5.91 -2.09
C GLY A 133 -3.12 5.22 -3.19
N TRP A 134 -2.01 4.62 -2.80
CA TRP A 134 -1.11 3.93 -3.73
C TRP A 134 -0.45 2.74 -3.04
N ILE A 135 0.06 1.83 -3.86
CA ILE A 135 0.74 0.61 -3.43
C ILE A 135 2.03 0.45 -4.24
N HIS A 136 3.14 0.09 -3.62
CA HIS A 136 4.37 -0.23 -4.33
C HIS A 136 5.14 -1.38 -3.71
N THR A 137 6.12 -1.90 -4.45
CA THR A 137 7.00 -2.97 -3.99
C THR A 137 8.35 -2.43 -3.55
N HIS A 138 8.88 -3.00 -2.46
CA HIS A 138 10.29 -3.02 -2.11
C HIS A 138 10.84 -4.42 -2.44
N PRO A 139 11.51 -4.62 -3.59
CA PRO A 139 11.95 -5.96 -3.98
C PRO A 139 12.97 -6.57 -3.02
N SER A 140 13.85 -5.75 -2.45
CA SER A 140 14.96 -6.19 -1.58
C SER A 140 15.02 -5.49 -0.23
N GLN A 141 14.40 -4.32 -0.12
CA GLN A 141 14.37 -3.49 1.06
C GLN A 141 13.30 -3.96 2.05
N THR A 142 13.45 -3.58 3.31
CA THR A 142 12.47 -3.88 4.36
C THR A 142 11.16 -3.11 4.14
N CYS A 143 10.11 -3.46 4.89
CA CYS A 143 8.82 -2.79 4.84
C CYS A 143 8.84 -1.46 5.62
N PHE A 144 9.10 -0.34 4.94
CA PHE A 144 9.08 1.01 5.53
C PHE A 144 8.75 2.08 4.48
N MET A 145 8.51 3.32 4.90
CA MET A 145 8.40 4.48 3.99
C MET A 145 9.76 5.15 3.80
N SER A 146 10.31 5.11 2.59
CA SER A 146 11.53 5.83 2.22
C SER A 146 11.31 7.35 2.18
N SER A 147 12.39 8.13 2.12
CA SER A 147 12.29 9.59 1.92
C SER A 147 11.46 9.94 0.68
N LEU A 148 11.67 9.22 -0.42
CA LEU A 148 10.90 9.43 -1.65
C LEU A 148 9.42 9.08 -1.45
N ASP A 149 9.12 7.98 -0.76
CA ASP A 149 7.74 7.56 -0.48
C ASP A 149 7.01 8.59 0.37
N LEU A 150 7.69 9.17 1.36
CA LEU A 150 7.13 10.23 2.20
C LEU A 150 6.75 11.45 1.36
N HIS A 151 7.62 11.89 0.45
CA HIS A 151 7.36 13.04 -0.45
C HIS A 151 6.23 12.75 -1.44
N THR A 152 6.22 11.56 -2.04
CA THR A 152 5.13 11.11 -2.91
C THR A 152 3.81 11.09 -2.16
N HIS A 153 3.79 10.45 -0.99
CA HIS A 153 2.57 10.28 -0.20
C HIS A 153 2.04 11.60 0.39
N ALA A 154 2.92 12.56 0.70
CA ALA A 154 2.51 13.88 1.17
C ALA A 154 1.53 14.57 0.22
N SER A 155 1.74 14.43 -1.10
CA SER A 155 0.86 15.01 -2.11
C SER A 155 -0.52 14.37 -2.10
N TYR A 156 -0.59 13.03 -1.97
CA TYR A 156 -1.85 12.31 -1.83
C TYR A 156 -2.60 12.70 -0.56
N GLN A 157 -1.91 12.72 0.58
CA GLN A 157 -2.54 12.97 1.88
C GLN A 157 -2.98 14.44 2.05
N MET A 158 -2.34 15.38 1.34
CA MET A 158 -2.82 16.76 1.24
C MET A 158 -4.16 16.89 0.52
N MET A 159 -4.37 16.09 -0.52
CA MET A 159 -5.61 16.11 -1.31
C MET A 159 -6.72 15.30 -0.63
N LEU A 160 -6.34 14.24 0.08
CA LEU A 160 -7.26 13.34 0.78
C LEU A 160 -6.63 12.92 2.13
N PRO A 161 -7.11 13.45 3.27
CA PRO A 161 -6.54 13.11 4.58
C PRO A 161 -6.53 11.61 4.90
N GLU A 162 -7.48 10.85 4.36
CA GLU A 162 -7.57 9.40 4.52
C GLU A 162 -6.63 8.59 3.61
N ALA A 163 -5.88 9.23 2.70
CA ALA A 163 -5.04 8.53 1.76
C ALA A 163 -4.01 7.63 2.46
N ILE A 164 -3.69 6.49 1.83
CA ILE A 164 -2.72 5.52 2.35
C ILE A 164 -1.64 5.18 1.33
N ALA A 165 -0.50 4.73 1.85
CA ALA A 165 0.56 4.08 1.10
C ALA A 165 0.67 2.62 1.57
N ILE A 166 0.60 1.67 0.64
CA ILE A 166 0.85 0.25 0.93
C ILE A 166 2.23 -0.10 0.40
N VAL A 167 3.11 -0.59 1.27
CA VAL A 167 4.43 -1.08 0.86
C VAL A 167 4.42 -2.59 0.91
N CYS A 168 4.75 -3.26 -0.18
CA CYS A 168 4.89 -4.70 -0.26
C CYS A 168 6.38 -5.06 -0.29
N ALA A 169 6.87 -5.71 0.76
CA ALA A 169 8.25 -6.19 0.89
C ALA A 169 8.25 -7.73 0.96
N PRO A 170 8.14 -8.45 -0.17
CA PRO A 170 7.88 -9.90 -0.19
C PRO A 170 8.96 -10.75 0.46
N ASN A 171 10.18 -10.20 0.63
CA ASN A 171 11.31 -10.87 1.26
C ASN A 171 11.52 -10.45 2.74
N ASP A 172 10.65 -9.61 3.29
CA ASP A 172 10.74 -9.11 4.67
C ASP A 172 9.59 -9.64 5.54
N ASN A 173 9.70 -9.45 6.86
CA ASN A 173 8.65 -9.74 7.82
C ASN A 173 8.42 -8.53 8.75
N PRO A 174 7.28 -7.82 8.63
CA PRO A 174 6.10 -8.15 7.83
C PRO A 174 6.33 -7.99 6.32
N SER A 175 5.60 -8.78 5.52
CA SER A 175 5.71 -8.75 4.05
C SER A 175 4.98 -7.58 3.39
N PHE A 176 4.20 -6.83 4.17
CA PHE A 176 3.61 -5.57 3.75
C PHE A 176 3.31 -4.66 4.94
N GLY A 177 3.10 -3.38 4.66
CA GLY A 177 2.73 -2.36 5.63
C GLY A 177 1.74 -1.36 5.04
N LEU A 178 0.90 -0.79 5.89
CA LEU A 178 -0.08 0.23 5.55
C LEU A 178 0.31 1.51 6.28
N PHE A 179 0.67 2.56 5.56
CA PHE A 179 1.24 3.76 6.15
C PHE A 179 0.45 5.01 5.79
N ARG A 180 0.54 6.00 6.67
CA ARG A 180 0.21 7.40 6.41
C ARG A 180 1.22 8.33 7.08
N LEU A 181 1.36 9.56 6.61
CA LEU A 181 2.07 10.59 7.36
C LEU A 181 1.28 10.94 8.63
N THR A 182 2.00 11.25 9.70
CA THR A 182 1.36 11.88 10.85
C THR A 182 0.93 13.29 10.47
N SER A 183 -0.25 13.71 10.90
CA SER A 183 -0.83 15.00 10.58
C SER A 183 -1.26 15.71 11.87
N PRO A 184 -0.67 16.88 12.22
CA PRO A 184 0.20 17.70 11.36
C PRO A 184 1.70 17.33 11.23
N PRO A 185 2.40 16.74 12.22
CA PRO A 185 3.86 16.91 12.30
C PRO A 185 4.64 16.32 11.12
N GLY A 186 4.28 15.12 10.66
CA GLY A 186 4.88 14.49 9.49
C GLY A 186 4.57 15.20 8.19
N LEU A 187 3.28 15.39 7.91
CA LEU A 187 2.79 16.01 6.68
C LEU A 187 3.35 17.43 6.51
N GLN A 188 3.28 18.25 7.55
CA GLN A 188 3.83 19.61 7.53
C GLN A 188 5.34 19.61 7.29
N THR A 189 6.07 18.68 7.90
CA THR A 189 7.52 18.56 7.72
C THR A 189 7.86 18.26 6.27
N VAL A 190 7.24 17.24 5.68
CA VAL A 190 7.57 16.77 4.34
C VAL A 190 7.23 17.82 3.29
N ILE A 191 6.05 18.45 3.38
CA ILE A 191 5.62 19.52 2.45
C ILE A 191 6.52 20.76 2.55
N SER A 192 7.07 21.04 3.72
CA SER A 192 7.98 22.16 3.93
C SER A 192 9.43 21.84 3.55
N CYS A 193 9.74 20.56 3.30
CA CYS A 193 11.10 20.14 3.00
C CYS A 193 11.54 20.64 1.62
N ARG A 194 12.75 21.19 1.55
CA ARG A 194 13.41 21.66 0.32
C ARG A 194 14.81 21.07 0.15
N GLN A 195 15.12 20.00 0.91
CA GLN A 195 16.44 19.38 0.83
C GLN A 195 16.62 18.73 -0.54
N PRO A 196 17.78 18.93 -1.20
CA PRO A 196 18.07 18.29 -2.47
C PRO A 196 18.40 16.81 -2.28
N GLY A 197 18.33 16.05 -3.37
CA GLY A 197 18.62 14.63 -3.38
C GLY A 197 17.39 13.77 -3.12
N LEU A 198 17.38 12.60 -3.75
CA LEU A 198 16.23 11.69 -3.75
C LEU A 198 15.96 11.09 -2.37
N PHE A 199 17.04 10.77 -1.65
CA PHE A 199 17.00 10.21 -0.29
C PHE A 199 17.75 11.13 0.67
N HIS A 200 17.03 11.65 1.66
CA HIS A 200 17.59 12.50 2.70
C HIS A 200 16.83 12.30 4.03
N PRO A 201 17.49 12.52 5.18
CA PRO A 201 16.83 12.42 6.47
C PRO A 201 16.00 13.67 6.80
N HIS A 202 14.79 13.49 7.30
CA HIS A 202 13.97 14.58 7.85
C HIS A 202 14.20 14.71 9.36
N ILE A 203 15.08 15.64 9.72
CA ILE A 203 15.44 15.97 11.10
C ILE A 203 15.10 17.42 11.42
N LYS A 204 14.96 17.73 12.70
CA LYS A 204 14.76 19.10 13.17
C LYS A 204 16.03 19.94 12.95
N PRO A 205 15.92 21.30 12.98
CA PRO A 205 17.08 22.19 12.88
C PRO A 205 18.16 21.95 13.95
N ASP A 206 17.79 21.43 15.11
CA ASP A 206 18.70 21.09 16.21
C ASP A 206 19.39 19.72 16.03
N GLY A 207 19.16 19.04 14.90
CA GLY A 207 19.72 17.73 14.59
C GLY A 207 18.96 16.54 15.21
N THR A 208 17.90 16.79 15.99
CA THR A 208 17.10 15.71 16.58
C THR A 208 16.08 15.14 15.60
N ASN A 209 15.71 13.87 15.80
CA ASN A 209 14.66 13.23 15.00
C ASN A 209 13.31 13.93 15.18
N ILE A 210 12.54 13.97 14.11
CA ILE A 210 11.13 14.39 14.17
C ILE A 210 10.33 13.19 14.68
N PRO A 211 9.57 13.31 15.78
CA PRO A 211 8.78 12.20 16.31
C PRO A 211 7.78 11.71 15.24
N ALA A 212 7.86 10.42 14.91
CA ALA A 212 6.93 9.70 14.04
C ALA A 212 6.50 10.50 12.79
N LEU A 213 7.39 10.68 11.82
CA LEU A 213 7.04 11.33 10.53
C LEU A 213 5.87 10.64 9.82
N TYR A 214 5.81 9.32 9.94
CA TYR A 214 4.73 8.49 9.47
C TYR A 214 4.39 7.46 10.53
N THR A 215 3.24 6.83 10.37
CA THR A 215 2.71 5.82 11.26
C THR A 215 1.95 4.79 10.45
N ASP A 216 1.66 3.64 11.06
CA ASP A 216 0.67 2.73 10.51
C ASP A 216 -0.68 3.44 10.32
N ALA A 217 -1.35 3.13 9.21
CA ALA A 217 -2.69 3.61 8.88
C ALA A 217 -3.80 2.77 9.56
N TRP A 218 -3.43 1.74 10.33
CA TRP A 218 -4.36 0.97 11.13
C TRP A 218 -5.17 1.90 12.06
N GLY A 219 -6.49 1.75 12.02
CA GLY A 219 -7.42 2.61 12.75
C GLY A 219 -8.48 3.18 11.83
N HIS A 220 -8.09 3.90 10.78
CA HIS A 220 -9.03 4.37 9.74
C HIS A 220 -9.07 3.44 8.52
N VAL A 221 -8.22 2.42 8.46
CA VAL A 221 -8.20 1.43 7.36
C VAL A 221 -8.70 0.08 7.85
N THR A 222 -9.52 -0.56 7.04
CA THR A 222 -9.93 -1.96 7.23
C THR A 222 -9.57 -2.77 5.99
N LEU A 223 -8.79 -3.84 6.16
CA LEU A 223 -8.65 -4.88 5.15
C LEU A 223 -9.81 -5.87 5.29
N GLU A 224 -10.61 -6.05 4.25
CA GLU A 224 -11.80 -6.89 4.30
C GLU A 224 -11.89 -7.84 3.10
N GLN A 225 -12.60 -8.94 3.28
CA GLN A 225 -13.01 -9.78 2.16
C GLN A 225 -14.06 -9.00 1.36
N ALA A 226 -13.72 -8.64 0.13
CA ALA A 226 -14.59 -7.86 -0.74
C ALA A 226 -14.83 -8.65 -2.03
N ASP A 227 -16.08 -8.68 -2.48
CA ASP A 227 -16.49 -9.45 -3.66
C ASP A 227 -16.11 -8.77 -4.99
N GLN A 228 -15.71 -7.49 -4.96
CA GLN A 228 -15.44 -6.69 -6.15
C GLN A 228 -14.14 -5.89 -6.01
N LEU A 229 -13.08 -6.42 -6.60
CA LEU A 229 -11.84 -5.70 -6.92
C LEU A 229 -11.62 -5.83 -8.44
N GLU A 230 -11.59 -4.70 -9.14
CA GLU A 230 -11.23 -4.65 -10.56
C GLU A 230 -9.74 -4.35 -10.72
N ILE A 231 -9.05 -5.13 -11.56
CA ILE A 231 -7.64 -4.91 -11.88
C ILE A 231 -7.55 -4.25 -13.26
N VAL A 232 -6.93 -3.07 -13.32
CA VAL A 232 -6.79 -2.29 -14.55
C VAL A 232 -5.32 -2.07 -14.85
N ASP A 233 -4.76 -2.82 -15.79
CA ASP A 233 -3.37 -2.65 -16.22
C ASP A 233 -3.28 -1.74 -17.45
N LEU A 234 -2.85 -0.49 -17.23
CA LEU A 234 -2.68 0.51 -18.29
C LEU A 234 -1.37 0.35 -19.05
N ARG A 235 -0.44 -0.50 -18.58
CA ARG A 235 0.82 -0.78 -19.29
C ARG A 235 0.60 -1.53 -20.60
N THR A 236 -0.50 -2.27 -20.68
CA THR A 236 -0.84 -3.16 -21.81
C THR A 236 -1.96 -2.65 -22.70
N ARG A 237 -2.54 -1.48 -22.40
CA ARG A 237 -3.63 -0.88 -23.18
C ARG A 237 -3.13 -0.05 -24.35
#